data_AF-A0A381RHT0-F1
#
_entry.id   AF-A0A381RHT0-F1
#
_cell.length_a   1.000
_cell.length_b   1.000
_cell.length_c   1.000
_cell.angle_alpha   90.00
_cell.angle_beta   90.00
_cell.angle_gamma   90.00
#
_symmetry.space_group_name_H-M   'P 1'
#
loop_
_entity.id
_entity.type
_entity.pdbx_description
1 polymer ?
#
loop_
_entity_poly.entity_id
_entity_poly.type
_entity_poly.pdbx_seq_one_letter_code
_entity_poly.pdbx_strand_id
1 'polypeptide(L)' 'MTADSTKYALARQEIELLCQKADDAEIEKSEALLALLVSVIEAYRESAGRDQAIDALKYELGDLSGSTDTTFVRSR' A
#
# COMPACT_ATOMS: atom_id res chain seq x y z
N MET A 1 -21.54 -13.35 -11.41
CA MET A 1 -20.53 -13.07 -10.36
C MET A 1 -20.02 -11.66 -10.62
N THR A 2 -20.35 -10.75 -9.71
CA THR A 2 -20.14 -9.30 -9.81
C THR A 2 -18.67 -8.94 -9.64
N ALA A 3 -18.21 -7.97 -10.44
CA ALA A 3 -16.85 -7.48 -10.49
C ALA A 3 -16.26 -7.14 -9.10
N ASP A 4 -15.16 -7.81 -8.75
CA ASP A 4 -13.98 -7.32 -8.02
C ASP A 4 -14.14 -6.28 -6.90
N SER A 5 -15.05 -6.47 -5.93
CA SER A 5 -15.09 -5.63 -4.71
C SER A 5 -14.07 -6.08 -3.66
N THR A 6 -12.78 -6.13 -3.99
CA THR A 6 -11.72 -6.42 -3.01
C THR A 6 -11.18 -5.13 -2.40
N LYS A 7 -10.63 -5.20 -1.16
CA LYS A 7 -9.93 -4.06 -0.54
C LYS A 7 -8.83 -3.45 -1.45
N TYR A 8 -8.23 -4.28 -2.30
CA TYR A 8 -7.22 -3.87 -3.28
C TYR A 8 -7.80 -3.20 -4.53
N ALA A 9 -9.07 -3.44 -4.88
CA ALA A 9 -9.73 -2.71 -5.96
C ALA A 9 -9.99 -1.26 -5.55
N LEU A 10 -10.43 -1.03 -4.31
CA LEU A 10 -10.57 0.31 -3.75
C LEU A 10 -9.22 1.06 -3.73
N ALA A 11 -8.16 0.42 -3.23
CA ALA A 11 -6.83 1.01 -3.21
C ALA A 11 -6.32 1.37 -4.62
N ARG A 12 -6.59 0.54 -5.63
CA ARG A 12 -6.22 0.83 -7.03
C ARG A 12 -6.95 2.04 -7.60
N GLN A 13 -8.26 2.16 -7.35
CA GLN A 13 -9.04 3.32 -7.78
C GLN A 13 -8.52 4.63 -7.16
N GLU A 14 -8.18 4.60 -5.87
CA GLU A 14 -7.61 5.79 -5.20
C GLU A 14 -6.22 6.16 -5.73
N ILE A 15 -5.38 5.17 -6.07
CA ILE A 15 -4.08 5.39 -6.70
C ILE A 15 -4.23 6.02 -8.09
N GLU A 16 -5.17 5.52 -8.90
CA GLU A 16 -5.47 6.09 -10.23
C GLU A 16 -5.92 7.55 -10.11
N LEU A 17 -6.82 7.84 -9.17
CA LEU A 17 -7.30 9.20 -8.91
C LEU A 17 -6.18 10.13 -8.43
N LEU A 18 -5.28 9.65 -7.56
CA LEU A 18 -4.12 10.43 -7.12
C LEU A 18 -3.20 10.76 -8.29
N CYS A 19 -2.91 9.80 -9.17
CA CYS A 19 -2.07 10.01 -10.34
C CYS A 19 -2.68 11.04 -11.31
N GLN A 20 -4.00 11.04 -11.48
CA GLN A 20 -4.69 12.06 -12.28
C GLN A 20 -4.57 13.45 -11.64
N LYS A 21 -4.79 13.56 -10.32
CA LYS A 21 -4.62 14.82 -9.60
C LYS A 21 -3.17 15.33 -9.62
N ALA A 22 -2.20 14.41 -9.63
CA ALA A 22 -0.79 14.75 -9.76
C ALA A 22 -0.48 15.33 -11.15
N ASP A 23 -1.01 14.72 -12.22
CA ASP A 23 -0.91 15.27 -13.58
C ASP A 23 -1.51 16.69 -13.66
N ASP A 24 -2.72 16.88 -13.11
CA ASP A 24 -3.41 18.19 -13.10
C ASP A 24 -2.64 19.26 -12.31
N ALA A 25 -1.88 18.84 -11.29
CA ALA A 25 -1.09 19.71 -10.42
C ALA A 25 0.38 19.86 -10.88
N GLU A 26 0.76 19.27 -12.01
CA GLU A 26 2.15 19.22 -12.50
C GLU A 26 3.14 18.61 -11.49
N ILE A 27 2.69 17.62 -10.71
CA ILE A 27 3.50 16.86 -9.74
C ILE A 27 3.91 15.52 -10.35
N GLU A 28 5.17 15.14 -10.20
CA GLU A 28 5.65 13.83 -10.61
C GLU A 28 4.89 12.71 -9.89
N LYS A 29 4.36 11.75 -10.66
CA LYS A 29 3.56 10.64 -10.11
C LYS A 29 4.32 9.84 -9.06
N SER A 30 5.63 9.67 -9.25
CA SER A 30 6.49 9.00 -8.28
C SER A 30 6.54 9.72 -6.92
N GLU A 31 6.55 11.05 -6.92
CA GLU A 31 6.50 11.85 -5.68
C GLU A 31 5.13 11.79 -5.02
N ALA A 32 4.05 11.87 -5.80
CA ALA A 32 2.69 11.72 -5.29
C ALA A 32 2.47 10.34 -4.64
N LEU A 33 2.94 9.27 -5.28
CA LEU A 33 2.85 7.91 -4.76
C LEU A 33 3.73 7.71 -3.51
N LEU A 34 4.91 8.33 -3.46
CA LEU A 34 5.75 8.32 -2.26
C LEU A 34 5.05 9.03 -1.08
N ALA A 35 4.44 10.18 -1.32
CA ALA A 35 3.68 10.90 -0.31
C ALA A 35 2.47 10.09 0.20
N LEU A 36 1.77 9.40 -0.70
CA LEU A 36 0.69 8.48 -0.34
C LEU A 36 1.20 7.34 0.55
N LEU A 37 2.30 6.69 0.17
CA LEU A 37 2.89 5.60 0.94
C LEU A 37 3.21 6.02 2.38
N VAL A 38 3.88 7.16 2.55
CA VAL A 38 4.22 7.70 3.88
C VAL A 38 2.96 7.99 4.70
N SER A 39 1.95 8.61 4.09
CA SER A 39 0.69 8.96 4.76
C SER A 39 -0.10 7.72 5.20
N VAL A 40 -0.14 6.67 4.36
CA VAL A 40 -0.83 5.42 4.68
C VAL A 40 -0.13 4.67 5.81
N ILE A 41 1.21 4.66 5.85
CA ILE A 41 1.98 4.06 6.95
C ILE A 41 1.67 4.77 8.26
N GLU A 42 1.60 6.09 8.25
CA GLU A 42 1.25 6.87 9.45
C GLU A 42 -0.16 6.58 9.92
N ALA A 43 -1.15 6.58 9.03
CA ALA A 43 -2.53 6.23 9.36
C ALA A 43 -2.64 4.79 9.89
N TYR A 44 -1.90 3.84 9.30
CA TYR A 44 -1.88 2.47 9.75
C TYR A 44 -1.21 2.33 11.13
N ARG A 45 -0.12 3.05 11.39
CA ARG A 45 0.53 3.15 12.70
C ARG A 45 -0.44 3.65 13.77
N GLU A 46 -1.23 4.67 13.47
CA GLU A 46 -2.21 5.23 14.42
C GLU A 46 -3.34 4.25 14.73
N SER A 47 -3.77 3.46 13.75
CA SER A 47 -4.86 2.48 13.91
C SER A 47 -4.43 1.17 14.55
N ALA A 48 -3.30 0.60 14.12
CA ALA A 48 -2.83 -0.74 14.48
C ALA A 48 -1.68 -0.73 15.52
N GLY A 49 -1.09 0.43 15.76
CA GLY A 49 0.08 0.58 16.62
C GLY A 49 1.40 0.44 15.86
N ARG A 50 2.47 0.93 16.50
CA ARG A 50 3.81 1.03 15.90
C ARG A 50 4.39 -0.32 15.46
N ASP A 51 4.30 -1.33 16.30
CA ASP A 51 4.96 -2.62 16.05
C ASP A 51 4.29 -3.35 14.87
N GLN A 52 2.95 -3.33 14.81
CA GLN A 52 2.21 -3.92 13.69
C GLN A 52 2.49 -3.21 12.36
N ALA A 53 2.62 -1.88 12.38
CA ALA A 53 2.98 -1.12 11.18
C ALA A 53 4.41 -1.43 10.69
N ILE A 54 5.37 -1.59 11.60
CA ILE A 54 6.75 -1.98 11.26
C ILE A 54 6.79 -3.39 10.68
N ASP A 55 6.08 -4.34 11.27
CA ASP A 55 6.07 -5.72 10.82
C ASP A 55 5.39 -5.88 9.45
N ALA A 56 4.27 -5.17 9.24
CA ALA A 56 3.63 -5.09 7.93
C ALA A 56 4.58 -4.51 6.86
N LEU A 57 5.30 -3.43 7.18
CA LEU A 57 6.26 -2.85 6.24
C LEU A 57 7.42 -3.79 5.90
N LYS A 58 8.00 -4.46 6.91
CA LYS A 58 9.07 -5.43 6.69
C LYS A 58 8.61 -6.57 5.79
N TYR A 59 7.39 -7.04 5.97
CA TYR A 59 6.81 -8.09 5.15
C TYR A 59 6.67 -7.65 3.69
N GLU A 60 6.04 -6.50 3.44
CA GLU A 60 5.79 -6.01 2.07
C GLU A 60 7.10 -5.59 1.36
N LEU A 61 8.07 -5.00 2.08
CA LEU A 61 9.40 -4.71 1.54
C LEU A 61 10.19 -5.99 1.24
N GLY A 62 10.04 -7.02 2.09
CA GLY A 62 10.57 -8.35 1.85
C GLY A 62 10.02 -8.95 0.55
N ASP A 63 8.73 -8.76 0.28
CA ASP A 63 8.06 -9.28 -0.91
C ASP A 63 8.55 -8.60 -2.18
N LEU A 64 8.67 -7.27 -2.15
CA LEU A 64 9.20 -6.49 -3.27
C LEU A 64 10.66 -6.82 -3.61
N SER A 65 11.48 -7.18 -2.61
CA SER A 65 12.87 -7.60 -2.81
C SER A 65 13.02 -9.07 -3.19
N GLY A 66 11.92 -9.83 -3.23
CA GLY A 66 11.92 -11.28 -3.47
C GLY A 66 12.50 -12.09 -2.32
N SER A 67 12.58 -11.52 -1.10
CA SER A 67 13.18 -12.17 0.07
C SER A 67 12.17 -12.92 0.95
N THR A 68 10.85 -12.68 0.80
CA THR A 68 9.82 -13.43 1.53
C THR A 68 9.36 -14.65 0.75
N ASP A 69 10.08 -15.75 0.95
CA ASP A 69 9.70 -17.05 0.43
C ASP A 69 8.61 -17.69 1.33
N THR A 70 7.36 -17.71 0.82
CA THR A 70 6.29 -18.72 1.00
C THR A 70 5.90 -19.29 2.38
N THR A 71 6.43 -18.82 3.51
CA THR A 71 6.29 -19.54 4.80
C THR A 71 4.94 -19.38 5.50
N PHE A 72 4.12 -18.38 5.15
CA PHE A 72 2.87 -18.09 5.89
C PHE A 72 1.59 -18.75 5.34
N VAL A 73 1.67 -19.66 4.37
CA VAL A 73 0.47 -20.40 3.87
C VAL A 73 0.12 -21.61 4.77
N ARG A 74 0.87 -21.92 5.84
CA ARG A 74 0.61 -23.10 6.70
C ARG A 74 0.09 -22.80 8.12
N SER A 75 -0.42 -21.62 8.39
CA SER A 75 -0.95 -21.30 9.74
C SER A 75 -2.25 -20.48 9.71
N ARG A 76 -3.26 -20.99 9.01
CA ARG A 76 -4.68 -20.71 9.28
C ARG A 76 -5.50 -21.96 9.06
#